data_AF-A0A2B4S1R7-F1
#
_entry.id   AF-A0A2B4S1R7-F1
#
_cell.length_a   1.000
_cell.length_b   1.000
_cell.length_c   1.000
_cell.angle_alpha   90.00
_cell.angle_beta   90.00
_cell.angle_gamma   90.00
#
_symmetry.space_group_name_H-M   'P 1'
#
loop_
_entity.id
_entity.type
_entity.pdbx_description
1 polymer ?
#
loop_
_entity_poly.entity_id
_entity_poly.type
_entity_poly.pdbx_seq_one_letter_code
_entity_poly.pdbx_strand_id
1 'polypeptide(L)'
;MSFTAWISLSLFFAITGTIPASMAKSIPTSEITVTLKLDWNVTDVPKPIPASYTTKVPNGTFLIDIMNKAADNEKEGPFDKYKSTYYSVMGYFITSINGTENNPDKSSYWMIYDEQTGASLRCGVSSYLPSNDSTTLFRFTKLPSDSSHGNNASTSGRCKKHSNLPTPSSAITITIGMDWNPEVIKKPVPPPYSTKVASGTTLREIINKAADKNPKGPFNKYTSTYYGGQGHFITSMNGAKENEMDMITVTIAQDWDVTIVDKPIPAPYTTQVPQGTILVDIMKKAADEDPQGSFNKYSTTYYGGLGDFVIAMDGIQEDPAHKRYWLIKDKESGHLTPTGIDQYQPKNGSTTVFTYETGASHYERLTRA
;
A
#
# COMPACT_ATOMS: atom_id res chain seq x y z
N MET A 1 31.39 -12.39 -21.27
CA MET A 1 30.77 -11.16 -20.76
C MET A 1 29.27 -11.27 -20.96
N SER A 2 28.53 -11.61 -19.91
CA SER A 2 27.07 -11.64 -19.94
C SER A 2 26.58 -10.31 -19.39
N PHE A 3 25.98 -9.48 -20.25
CA PHE A 3 25.24 -8.32 -19.79
C PHE A 3 23.89 -8.82 -19.25
N THR A 4 23.73 -8.86 -17.94
CA THR A 4 22.42 -9.02 -17.31
C THR A 4 21.61 -7.76 -17.57
N ALA A 5 20.66 -7.85 -18.51
CA ALA A 5 19.74 -6.76 -18.81
C ALA A 5 18.70 -6.65 -17.70
N TRP A 6 18.61 -5.46 -17.09
CA TRP A 6 17.63 -5.15 -16.05
C TRP A 6 16.29 -4.86 -16.70
N ILE A 7 15.20 -5.47 -16.22
CA ILE A 7 13.83 -5.11 -16.61
C ILE A 7 13.39 -3.99 -15.68
N SER A 8 13.38 -2.75 -16.16
CA SER A 8 12.59 -1.70 -15.53
C SER A 8 11.30 -1.55 -16.36
N LEU A 9 10.18 -2.04 -15.82
CA LEU A 9 8.86 -1.73 -16.36
C LEU A 9 8.46 -0.36 -15.82
N SER A 10 8.78 0.70 -16.55
CA SER A 10 8.47 2.06 -16.14
C SER A 10 7.19 2.53 -16.82
N LEU A 11 6.18 2.84 -16.00
CA LEU A 11 4.98 3.55 -16.44
C LEU A 11 5.22 5.04 -16.20
N PHE A 12 5.47 5.80 -17.27
CA PHE A 12 5.75 7.24 -17.15
C PHE A 12 4.46 8.06 -17.20
N PHE A 13 4.37 9.03 -16.29
CA PHE A 13 3.28 10.01 -16.22
C PHE A 13 3.82 11.41 -16.50
N ALA A 14 3.32 12.04 -17.56
CA ALA A 14 3.52 13.46 -17.77
C ALA A 14 2.24 14.22 -17.37
N ILE A 15 2.27 14.88 -16.22
CA ILE A 15 1.28 15.90 -15.86
C ILE A 15 1.92 17.25 -16.16
N THR A 16 1.53 17.90 -17.25
CA THR A 16 1.96 19.28 -17.51
C THR A 16 1.06 20.24 -16.74
N GLY A 17 1.42 20.52 -15.48
CA GLY A 17 0.78 21.53 -14.64
C GLY A 17 1.64 21.90 -13.43
N THR A 18 2.03 23.17 -13.32
CA THR A 18 2.86 23.71 -12.23
C THR A 18 2.02 23.93 -10.96
N ILE A 19 2.34 23.23 -9.87
CA ILE A 19 1.87 23.55 -8.51
C ILE A 19 3.04 23.33 -7.53
N PRO A 20 3.36 24.30 -6.63
CA PRO A 20 4.45 24.16 -5.67
C PRO A 20 4.12 23.11 -4.60
N ALA A 21 5.08 22.22 -4.32
CA ALA A 21 4.98 21.20 -3.27
C ALA A 21 5.23 21.83 -1.89
N SER A 22 4.24 21.74 -1.00
CA SER A 22 4.40 21.99 0.44
C SER A 22 4.45 20.63 1.14
N MET A 23 5.60 20.30 1.74
CA MET A 23 5.74 19.12 2.59
C MET A 23 5.10 19.40 3.96
N ALA A 24 3.93 18.83 4.21
CA ALA A 24 3.29 18.84 5.51
C ALA A 24 3.79 17.64 6.35
N LYS A 25 4.31 17.97 7.54
CA LYS A 25 4.77 17.08 8.60
C LYS A 25 3.65 16.11 9.03
N SER A 26 3.91 14.81 9.11
CA SER A 26 2.93 13.81 9.56
C SER A 26 2.67 13.95 11.06
N ILE A 27 1.41 14.21 11.42
CA ILE A 27 0.92 14.16 12.80
C ILE A 27 0.38 12.73 13.02
N PRO A 28 0.66 12.08 14.16
CA PRO A 28 0.10 10.76 14.45
C PRO A 28 -1.43 10.82 14.44
N THR A 29 -2.04 10.19 13.44
CA THR A 29 -3.50 10.05 13.33
C THR A 29 -3.96 8.96 14.31
N SER A 30 -4.79 9.33 15.29
CA SER A 30 -5.46 8.37 16.18
C SER A 30 -6.19 7.30 15.37
N GLU A 31 -6.12 6.01 15.72
CA GLU A 31 -6.88 4.96 15.02
C GLU A 31 -8.35 4.89 15.49
N ILE A 32 -9.23 4.41 14.62
CA ILE A 32 -10.63 4.07 14.90
C ILE A 32 -10.92 2.63 14.47
N THR A 33 -11.81 1.95 15.19
CA THR A 33 -12.39 0.66 14.80
C THR A 33 -13.69 0.91 14.05
N VAL A 34 -13.92 0.22 12.94
CA VAL A 34 -15.11 0.37 12.09
C VAL A 34 -15.58 -1.00 11.61
N THR A 35 -16.90 -1.15 11.43
CA THR A 35 -17.52 -2.38 10.94
C THR A 35 -18.29 -2.12 9.63
N LEU A 36 -18.11 -2.99 8.64
CA LEU A 36 -18.90 -3.03 7.40
C LEU A 36 -19.84 -4.24 7.45
N LYS A 37 -21.12 -4.04 7.16
CA LYS A 37 -22.12 -5.10 7.15
C LYS A 37 -22.95 -5.08 5.88
N LEU A 38 -23.34 -6.25 5.40
CA LEU A 38 -24.28 -6.39 4.30
C LEU A 38 -25.65 -6.86 4.80
N ASP A 39 -26.70 -6.47 4.09
CA ASP A 39 -28.06 -6.92 4.35
C ASP A 39 -28.88 -6.94 3.06
N TRP A 40 -29.79 -7.89 2.93
CA TRP A 40 -30.76 -7.99 1.84
C TRP A 40 -31.86 -8.98 2.20
N ASN A 41 -32.98 -8.88 1.49
CA ASN A 41 -34.00 -9.91 1.54
C ASN A 41 -33.54 -11.16 0.77
N VAL A 42 -33.41 -12.29 1.46
CA VAL A 42 -32.93 -13.56 0.87
C VAL A 42 -33.89 -14.14 -0.19
N THR A 43 -35.16 -13.71 -0.22
CA THR A 43 -36.06 -14.08 -1.33
C THR A 43 -35.78 -13.29 -2.60
N ASP A 44 -35.29 -12.04 -2.48
CA ASP A 44 -34.95 -11.18 -3.61
C ASP A 44 -33.52 -11.46 -4.13
N VAL A 45 -32.62 -11.85 -3.22
CA VAL A 45 -31.25 -12.26 -3.54
C VAL A 45 -31.01 -13.62 -2.88
N PRO A 46 -31.14 -14.75 -3.62
CA PRO A 46 -31.09 -16.10 -3.06
C PRO A 46 -29.66 -16.54 -2.73
N LYS A 47 -29.02 -15.81 -1.82
CA LYS A 47 -27.67 -16.07 -1.32
C LYS A 47 -27.59 -15.71 0.18
N PRO A 48 -26.79 -16.44 0.97
CA PRO A 48 -26.64 -16.16 2.40
C PRO A 48 -25.97 -14.81 2.64
N ILE A 49 -26.44 -14.07 3.65
CA ILE A 49 -25.83 -12.81 4.06
C ILE A 49 -24.45 -13.11 4.69
N PRO A 50 -23.34 -12.58 4.15
CA PRO A 50 -21.99 -12.77 4.68
C PRO A 50 -21.81 -12.21 6.09
N ALA A 51 -20.77 -12.69 6.77
CA ALA A 51 -20.33 -12.12 8.03
C ALA A 51 -19.92 -10.65 7.87
N SER A 52 -20.03 -9.88 8.95
CA SER A 52 -19.55 -8.50 9.00
C SER A 52 -18.02 -8.45 9.02
N TYR A 53 -17.45 -7.45 8.35
CA TYR A 53 -16.01 -7.18 8.36
C TYR A 53 -15.70 -6.05 9.34
N THR A 54 -14.77 -6.27 10.28
CA THR A 54 -14.35 -5.26 11.27
C THR A 54 -12.86 -5.00 11.17
N THR A 55 -12.45 -3.72 11.17
CA THR A 55 -11.05 -3.35 11.00
C THR A 55 -10.70 -2.06 11.73
N LYS A 56 -9.40 -1.84 11.96
CA LYS A 56 -8.85 -0.56 12.46
C LYS A 56 -8.29 0.27 11.31
N VAL A 57 -8.56 1.57 11.30
CA VAL A 57 -8.04 2.52 10.32
C VAL A 57 -7.68 3.85 10.99
N PRO A 58 -6.79 4.66 10.41
CA PRO A 58 -6.59 6.05 10.86
C PRO A 58 -7.90 6.84 10.93
N ASN A 59 -8.08 7.65 11.97
CA ASN A 59 -9.22 8.57 12.07
C ASN A 59 -9.18 9.56 10.90
N GLY A 60 -10.30 9.68 10.20
CA GLY A 60 -10.39 10.49 8.98
C GLY A 60 -10.22 9.71 7.68
N THR A 61 -10.07 8.38 7.72
CA THR A 61 -10.14 7.52 6.52
C THR A 61 -11.57 7.50 5.96
N PHE A 62 -11.69 7.61 4.63
CA PHE A 62 -12.98 7.57 3.94
C PHE A 62 -13.52 6.15 3.82
N LEU A 63 -14.85 6.02 3.74
CA LEU A 63 -15.53 4.73 3.61
C LEU A 63 -15.06 3.93 2.39
N ILE A 64 -14.78 4.57 1.25
CA ILE A 64 -14.25 3.88 0.07
C ILE A 64 -12.89 3.21 0.32
N ASP A 65 -12.01 3.84 1.11
CA ASP A 65 -10.70 3.27 1.46
C ASP A 65 -10.84 2.11 2.44
N ILE A 66 -11.84 2.17 3.33
CA ILE A 66 -12.19 1.07 4.24
C ILE A 66 -12.75 -0.13 3.45
N MET A 67 -13.57 0.12 2.43
CA MET A 67 -14.06 -0.93 1.52
C MET A 67 -12.91 -1.57 0.73
N ASN A 68 -11.93 -0.79 0.27
CA ASN A 68 -10.72 -1.31 -0.38
C ASN A 68 -9.91 -2.17 0.59
N LYS A 69 -9.70 -1.71 1.83
CA LYS A 69 -9.03 -2.50 2.87
C LYS A 69 -9.75 -3.83 3.14
N ALA A 70 -11.09 -3.84 3.13
CA ALA A 70 -11.88 -5.07 3.27
C ALA A 70 -11.67 -6.05 2.10
N ALA A 71 -11.69 -5.54 0.88
CA ALA A 71 -11.38 -6.30 -0.34
C ALA A 71 -9.96 -6.89 -0.33
N ASP A 72 -9.03 -6.24 0.34
CA ASP A 72 -7.64 -6.68 0.42
C ASP A 72 -7.41 -7.74 1.50
N ASN A 73 -8.02 -7.57 2.67
CA ASN A 73 -7.84 -8.50 3.79
C ASN A 73 -8.62 -9.80 3.64
N GLU A 74 -9.79 -9.78 2.99
CA GLU A 74 -10.63 -10.95 2.79
C GLU A 74 -10.76 -11.25 1.30
N LYS A 75 -9.75 -11.93 0.75
CA LYS A 75 -9.83 -12.44 -0.64
C LYS A 75 -10.98 -13.43 -0.74
N GLU A 76 -11.81 -13.28 -1.77
CA GLU A 76 -13.13 -13.93 -1.92
C GLU A 76 -14.22 -13.43 -0.96
N GLY A 77 -13.92 -12.46 -0.10
CA GLY A 77 -14.88 -11.80 0.79
C GLY A 77 -15.88 -10.92 0.02
N PRO A 78 -16.95 -10.46 0.70
CA PRO A 78 -18.04 -9.71 0.07
C PRO A 78 -17.61 -8.45 -0.67
N PHE A 79 -16.55 -7.80 -0.20
CA PHE A 79 -16.02 -6.56 -0.76
C PHE A 79 -14.89 -6.79 -1.79
N ASP A 80 -14.32 -8.00 -1.91
CA ASP A 80 -13.26 -8.31 -2.89
C ASP A 80 -13.69 -8.01 -4.35
N LYS A 81 -15.00 -8.08 -4.63
CA LYS A 81 -15.58 -7.91 -5.97
C LYS A 81 -16.63 -6.81 -6.06
N TYR A 82 -16.57 -5.77 -5.23
CA TYR A 82 -17.49 -4.64 -5.39
C TYR A 82 -17.20 -3.87 -6.69
N LYS A 83 -18.25 -3.35 -7.33
CA LYS A 83 -18.15 -2.47 -8.51
C LYS A 83 -18.66 -1.09 -8.17
N SER A 84 -18.10 -0.06 -8.81
CA SER A 84 -18.53 1.32 -8.66
C SER A 84 -18.38 2.11 -9.96
N THR A 85 -19.21 3.15 -10.11
CA THR A 85 -19.12 4.15 -11.18
C THR A 85 -18.75 5.49 -10.57
N TYR A 86 -17.74 6.17 -11.11
CA TYR A 86 -17.34 7.50 -10.64
C TYR A 86 -18.18 8.61 -11.30
N TYR A 87 -18.71 9.52 -10.48
CA TYR A 87 -19.40 10.73 -10.90
C TYR A 87 -18.66 11.95 -10.36
N SER A 88 -18.30 12.90 -11.24
CA SER A 88 -17.40 14.02 -10.93
C SER A 88 -17.83 14.91 -9.76
N VAL A 89 -19.13 15.01 -9.46
CA VAL A 89 -19.67 15.83 -8.36
C VAL A 89 -20.05 15.00 -7.13
N MET A 90 -20.35 13.71 -7.32
CA MET A 90 -20.93 12.84 -6.28
C MET A 90 -19.94 11.79 -5.74
N GLY A 91 -18.78 11.64 -6.37
CA GLY A 91 -17.80 10.60 -6.05
C GLY A 91 -18.19 9.23 -6.63
N TYR A 92 -17.68 8.17 -6.01
CA TYR A 92 -17.97 6.80 -6.39
C TYR A 92 -19.36 6.38 -5.93
N PHE A 93 -20.16 5.95 -6.90
CA PHE A 93 -21.46 5.31 -6.69
C PHE A 93 -21.30 3.80 -6.78
N ILE A 94 -21.70 3.08 -5.73
CA ILE A 94 -21.60 1.62 -5.69
C ILE A 94 -22.65 0.99 -6.60
N THR A 95 -22.21 0.17 -7.54
CA THR A 95 -23.07 -0.50 -8.53
C THR A 95 -23.25 -1.99 -8.24
N SER A 96 -22.30 -2.62 -7.55
CA SER A 96 -22.47 -3.99 -7.08
C SER A 96 -21.65 -4.26 -5.81
N ILE A 97 -22.12 -5.19 -4.98
CA ILE A 97 -21.35 -5.77 -3.87
C ILE A 97 -21.63 -7.28 -3.84
N ASN A 98 -20.58 -8.07 -3.60
CA ASN A 98 -20.67 -9.53 -3.52
C ASN A 98 -21.43 -10.17 -4.71
N GLY A 99 -21.18 -9.68 -5.93
CA GLY A 99 -21.83 -10.16 -7.15
C GLY A 99 -23.30 -9.78 -7.35
N THR A 100 -23.91 -9.00 -6.45
CA THR A 100 -25.28 -8.48 -6.65
C THR A 100 -25.23 -7.06 -7.17
N GLU A 101 -25.73 -6.85 -8.38
CA GLU A 101 -25.75 -5.56 -9.07
C GLU A 101 -27.05 -4.79 -8.78
N ASN A 102 -26.98 -3.45 -8.83
CA ASN A 102 -28.16 -2.61 -8.87
C ASN A 102 -29.04 -2.99 -10.06
N ASN A 103 -30.36 -2.94 -9.87
CA ASN A 103 -31.34 -3.23 -10.90
C ASN A 103 -32.30 -2.04 -11.04
N PRO A 104 -32.02 -1.11 -11.97
CA PRO A 104 -32.87 0.04 -12.23
C PRO A 104 -34.31 -0.35 -12.63
N ASP A 105 -34.47 -1.41 -13.42
CA ASP A 105 -35.79 -1.87 -13.89
C ASP A 105 -36.69 -2.32 -12.73
N LYS A 106 -36.09 -2.87 -11.68
CA LYS A 106 -36.77 -3.29 -10.43
C LYS A 106 -36.69 -2.25 -9.32
N SER A 107 -36.08 -1.09 -9.60
CA SER A 107 -35.78 -0.04 -8.63
C SER A 107 -35.02 -0.55 -7.40
N SER A 108 -34.17 -1.57 -7.55
CA SER A 108 -33.38 -2.16 -6.45
C SER A 108 -31.94 -1.65 -6.47
N TYR A 109 -31.48 -1.09 -5.35
CA TYR A 109 -30.17 -0.47 -5.24
C TYR A 109 -29.48 -0.79 -3.92
N TRP A 110 -28.15 -0.68 -3.93
CA TRP A 110 -27.33 -0.62 -2.72
C TRP A 110 -27.48 0.72 -2.03
N MET A 111 -28.18 0.70 -0.89
CA MET A 111 -28.39 1.84 -0.02
C MET A 111 -27.46 1.73 1.19
N ILE A 112 -26.93 2.86 1.65
CA ILE A 112 -25.96 2.87 2.75
C ILE A 112 -26.59 3.53 3.97
N TYR A 113 -26.49 2.85 5.11
CA TYR A 113 -27.05 3.27 6.38
C TYR A 113 -25.98 3.23 7.47
N ASP A 114 -26.19 4.07 8.46
CA ASP A 114 -25.59 3.93 9.77
C ASP A 114 -26.45 2.90 10.53
N GLU A 115 -25.86 1.77 10.93
CA GLU A 115 -26.64 0.69 11.55
C GLU A 115 -27.16 1.10 12.93
N GLN A 116 -26.35 1.82 13.71
CA GLN A 116 -26.68 2.23 15.07
C GLN A 116 -27.94 3.12 15.10
N THR A 117 -28.08 4.01 14.12
CA THR A 117 -29.15 5.01 14.08
C THR A 117 -30.26 4.68 13.08
N GLY A 118 -30.03 3.71 12.18
CA GLY A 118 -30.90 3.43 11.04
C GLY A 118 -30.96 4.57 10.02
N ALA A 119 -30.15 5.61 10.17
CA ALA A 119 -30.13 6.76 9.29
C ALA A 119 -29.47 6.40 7.96
N SER A 120 -30.10 6.77 6.84
CA SER A 120 -29.42 6.70 5.54
C SER A 120 -28.30 7.73 5.49
N LEU A 121 -27.16 7.34 4.94
CA LEU A 121 -26.04 8.26 4.76
C LEU A 121 -26.43 9.38 3.78
N ARG A 122 -26.12 10.62 4.17
CA ARG A 122 -26.41 11.83 3.37
C ARG A 122 -25.35 12.11 2.29
N CYS A 123 -24.34 11.26 2.18
CA CYS A 123 -23.26 11.35 1.20
C CYS A 123 -22.75 9.96 0.82
N GLY A 124 -22.07 9.86 -0.32
CA GLY A 124 -21.53 8.61 -0.83
C GLY A 124 -20.26 8.15 -0.10
N VAL A 125 -19.79 6.96 -0.47
CA VAL A 125 -18.59 6.30 0.10
C VAL A 125 -17.31 7.13 -0.02
N SER A 126 -17.26 8.07 -0.98
CA SER A 126 -16.12 8.96 -1.19
C SER A 126 -16.05 10.16 -0.24
N SER A 127 -17.15 10.44 0.48
CA SER A 127 -17.26 11.63 1.33
C SER A 127 -17.59 11.29 2.78
N TYR A 128 -17.97 10.05 3.06
CA TYR A 128 -18.32 9.61 4.40
C TYR A 128 -17.08 9.27 5.22
N LEU A 129 -17.01 9.84 6.42
CA LEU A 129 -16.02 9.56 7.45
C LEU A 129 -16.72 8.87 8.62
N PRO A 130 -16.52 7.56 8.81
CA PRO A 130 -17.07 6.84 9.95
C PRO A 130 -16.48 7.32 11.28
N SER A 131 -17.25 7.16 12.35
CA SER A 131 -16.78 7.41 13.72
C SER A 131 -16.23 6.11 14.34
N ASN A 132 -15.50 6.25 15.46
CA ASN A 132 -15.01 5.07 16.18
C ASN A 132 -16.18 4.18 16.63
N ASP A 133 -15.99 2.88 16.49
CA ASP A 133 -16.95 1.81 16.80
C ASP A 133 -18.29 1.92 16.03
N SER A 134 -18.28 2.63 14.90
CA SER A 134 -19.47 2.74 14.03
C SER A 134 -19.59 1.57 13.06
N THR A 135 -20.83 1.25 12.68
CA THR A 135 -21.15 0.21 11.71
C THR A 135 -21.85 0.81 10.51
N THR A 136 -21.23 0.65 9.35
CA THR A 136 -21.81 1.04 8.07
C THR A 136 -22.50 -0.17 7.45
N LEU A 137 -23.81 -0.05 7.25
CA LEU A 137 -24.66 -1.08 6.67
C LEU A 137 -24.93 -0.79 5.19
N PHE A 138 -24.50 -1.69 4.32
CA PHE A 138 -24.90 -1.70 2.91
C PHE A 138 -26.08 -2.65 2.74
N ARG A 139 -27.24 -2.09 2.45
CA ARG A 139 -28.49 -2.84 2.28
C ARG A 139 -28.94 -2.81 0.82
N PHE A 140 -29.12 -3.98 0.22
CA PHE A 140 -29.75 -4.08 -1.10
C PHE A 140 -31.27 -4.06 -0.92
N THR A 141 -31.92 -3.01 -1.41
CA THR A 141 -33.36 -2.81 -1.21
C THR A 141 -34.00 -2.08 -2.38
N LYS A 142 -35.32 -2.18 -2.50
CA LYS A 142 -36.09 -1.38 -3.45
C LYS A 142 -36.17 0.06 -2.94
N LEU A 143 -35.94 1.03 -3.82
CA LEU A 143 -36.21 2.42 -3.49
C LEU A 143 -37.70 2.54 -3.13
N PRO A 144 -38.03 3.08 -1.95
CA PRO A 144 -39.40 3.48 -1.67
C PRO A 144 -39.85 4.50 -2.73
N SER A 145 -41.11 4.42 -3.14
CA SER A 145 -41.75 5.38 -4.05
C SER A 145 -41.69 6.84 -3.55
N ASP A 146 -41.38 7.04 -2.26
CA ASP A 146 -41.25 8.34 -1.60
C ASP A 146 -39.80 8.57 -1.12
N SER A 147 -38.84 8.59 -2.06
CA SER A 147 -37.42 8.75 -1.77
C SER A 147 -37.04 10.21 -1.46
N SER A 148 -37.53 10.74 -0.34
CA SER A 148 -36.82 11.86 0.29
C SER A 148 -35.65 11.29 1.10
N HIS A 149 -34.45 11.83 0.90
CA HIS A 149 -33.23 11.53 1.69
C HIS A 149 -33.33 12.04 3.15
N GLY A 150 -34.51 11.92 3.78
CA GLY A 150 -34.96 12.73 4.89
C GLY A 150 -35.40 11.94 6.11
N ASN A 151 -34.63 10.95 6.55
CA ASN A 151 -34.75 10.53 7.95
C ASN A 151 -34.03 11.62 8.78
N ASN A 152 -34.75 12.28 9.69
CA ASN A 152 -34.19 13.31 10.58
C ASN A 152 -33.15 12.76 11.59
N ALA A 153 -32.86 11.46 11.54
CA ALA A 153 -31.80 10.83 12.31
C ALA A 153 -30.41 11.26 11.80
N SER A 154 -29.54 11.63 12.73
CA SER A 154 -28.12 11.93 12.47
C SER A 154 -27.31 10.64 12.40
N THR A 155 -26.46 10.49 11.39
CA THR A 155 -25.46 9.41 11.34
C THR A 155 -24.38 9.61 12.42
N SER A 156 -23.78 8.52 12.91
CA SER A 156 -22.65 8.57 13.86
C SER A 156 -21.40 9.18 13.23
N GLY A 157 -21.17 8.94 11.94
CA GLY A 157 -20.11 9.57 11.15
C GLY A 157 -20.52 10.92 10.56
N ARG A 158 -19.58 11.54 9.83
CA ARG A 158 -19.79 12.85 9.17
C ARG A 158 -19.52 12.81 7.68
N CYS A 159 -20.28 13.59 6.94
CA CYS A 159 -20.02 13.86 5.53
C CYS A 159 -19.04 15.03 5.40
N LYS A 160 -17.85 14.77 4.86
CA LYS A 160 -16.93 15.84 4.46
C LYS A 160 -17.38 16.33 3.09
N LYS A 161 -17.86 17.57 3.01
CA LYS A 161 -18.14 18.20 1.70
C LYS A 161 -16.87 18.13 0.86
N HIS A 162 -17.00 17.75 -0.41
CA HIS A 162 -15.99 18.15 -1.39
C HIS A 162 -15.90 19.67 -1.28
N SER A 163 -14.72 20.20 -0.94
CA SER A 163 -14.53 21.64 -0.95
C SER A 163 -14.99 22.16 -2.31
N ASN A 164 -15.91 23.12 -2.32
CA ASN A 164 -16.24 23.91 -3.49
C ASN A 164 -14.98 24.67 -3.92
N LEU A 165 -14.05 23.98 -4.57
CA LEU A 165 -13.11 24.62 -5.46
C LEU A 165 -13.93 25.08 -6.67
N PRO A 166 -13.81 26.34 -7.11
CA PRO A 166 -14.55 26.84 -8.25
C PRO A 166 -14.27 25.93 -9.45
N THR A 167 -15.32 25.38 -10.05
CA THR A 167 -15.25 24.73 -11.36
C THR A 167 -14.67 25.77 -12.34
N PRO A 168 -13.71 25.38 -13.18
CA PRO A 168 -13.83 24.17 -13.97
C PRO A 168 -13.15 23.00 -13.28
N SER A 169 -13.85 21.86 -13.21
CA SER A 169 -13.24 20.57 -13.48
C SER A 169 -12.64 20.70 -14.87
N SER A 170 -11.46 21.32 -14.98
CA SER A 170 -10.70 21.31 -16.21
C SER A 170 -10.41 19.84 -16.44
N ALA A 171 -11.07 19.28 -17.43
CA ALA A 171 -10.77 17.95 -17.88
C ALA A 171 -9.30 17.98 -18.26
N ILE A 172 -8.46 17.37 -17.43
CA ILE A 172 -7.03 17.31 -17.70
C ILE A 172 -6.85 16.26 -18.78
N THR A 173 -6.07 16.61 -19.80
CA THR A 173 -5.60 15.61 -20.75
C THR A 173 -4.50 14.84 -20.07
N ILE A 174 -4.75 13.59 -19.72
CA ILE A 174 -3.73 12.67 -19.25
C ILE A 174 -3.29 11.82 -20.42
N THR A 175 -1.98 11.66 -20.55
CA THR A 175 -1.36 10.69 -21.45
C THR A 175 -0.67 9.65 -20.60
N ILE A 176 -1.08 8.39 -20.73
CA ILE A 176 -0.40 7.24 -20.13
C ILE A 176 0.38 6.51 -21.23
N GLY A 177 1.67 6.28 -20.98
CA GLY A 177 2.55 5.53 -21.87
C GLY A 177 3.20 4.40 -21.11
N MET A 178 3.50 3.31 -21.82
CA MET A 178 4.39 2.26 -21.32
C MET A 178 5.78 2.50 -21.90
N ASP A 179 6.81 2.12 -21.18
CA ASP A 179 8.16 2.06 -21.71
C ASP A 179 8.86 0.79 -21.26
N TRP A 180 9.63 0.18 -22.16
CA TRP A 180 10.44 -1.00 -21.89
C TRP A 180 11.51 -1.19 -22.96
N ASN A 181 12.55 -1.96 -22.63
CA ASN A 181 13.55 -2.38 -23.62
C ASN A 181 12.96 -3.44 -24.58
N PRO A 182 12.79 -3.13 -25.89
CA PRO A 182 12.22 -4.08 -26.86
C PRO A 182 13.10 -5.31 -27.08
N GLU A 183 14.41 -5.20 -26.86
CA GLU A 183 15.34 -6.33 -26.98
C GLU A 183 15.16 -7.35 -25.87
N VAL A 184 14.64 -6.94 -24.71
CA VAL A 184 14.40 -7.81 -23.55
C VAL A 184 13.02 -8.43 -23.60
N ILE A 185 11.98 -7.61 -23.79
CA ILE A 185 10.58 -8.06 -23.81
C ILE A 185 10.20 -8.72 -25.15
N LYS A 186 11.07 -8.61 -26.18
CA LYS A 186 10.83 -9.10 -27.54
C LYS A 186 9.48 -8.62 -28.10
N LYS A 187 9.09 -7.40 -27.71
CA LYS A 187 7.81 -6.77 -28.07
C LYS A 187 8.01 -5.27 -28.27
N PRO A 188 7.38 -4.66 -29.29
CA PRO A 188 7.46 -3.21 -29.47
C PRO A 188 6.69 -2.47 -28.37
N VAL A 189 7.21 -1.30 -27.96
CA VAL A 189 6.55 -0.40 -27.01
C VAL A 189 5.24 0.11 -27.63
N PRO A 190 4.08 -0.05 -26.95
CA PRO A 190 2.79 0.41 -27.47
C PRO A 190 2.72 1.93 -27.53
N PRO A 191 1.92 2.50 -28.47
CA PRO A 191 1.68 3.93 -28.49
C PRO A 191 0.98 4.38 -27.21
N PRO A 192 1.28 5.59 -26.71
CA PRO A 192 0.63 6.13 -25.52
C PRO A 192 -0.87 6.35 -25.74
N TYR A 193 -1.63 6.28 -24.65
CA TYR A 193 -3.06 6.54 -24.63
C TYR A 193 -3.33 7.89 -23.98
N SER A 194 -3.96 8.80 -24.72
CA SER A 194 -4.41 10.09 -24.20
C SER A 194 -5.92 10.11 -24.00
N THR A 195 -6.36 10.64 -22.87
CA THR A 195 -7.78 10.82 -22.56
C THR A 195 -8.01 12.04 -21.69
N LYS A 196 -9.25 12.53 -21.70
CA LYS A 196 -9.69 13.59 -20.80
C LYS A 196 -10.33 12.95 -19.57
N VAL A 197 -9.83 13.33 -18.39
CA VAL A 197 -10.37 12.91 -17.09
C VAL A 197 -10.58 14.11 -16.19
N ALA A 198 -11.41 13.94 -15.16
CA ALA A 198 -11.55 14.96 -14.13
C ALA A 198 -10.24 15.07 -13.34
N SER A 199 -9.92 16.27 -12.85
CA SER A 199 -8.83 16.43 -11.89
C SER A 199 -9.13 15.60 -10.64
N GLY A 200 -8.15 14.80 -10.18
CA GLY A 200 -8.31 13.86 -9.06
C GLY A 200 -8.72 12.43 -9.43
N THR A 201 -8.97 12.13 -10.72
CA THR A 201 -9.17 10.74 -11.18
C THR A 201 -7.92 9.90 -10.90
N THR A 202 -8.13 8.71 -10.33
CA THR A 202 -7.03 7.83 -9.92
C THR A 202 -6.38 7.14 -11.13
N LEU A 203 -5.13 6.72 -10.97
CA LEU A 203 -4.42 5.98 -12.01
C LEU A 203 -5.17 4.70 -12.43
N ARG A 204 -5.71 3.95 -11.48
CA ARG A 204 -6.46 2.72 -11.73
C ARG A 204 -7.65 2.96 -12.65
N GLU A 205 -8.39 4.04 -12.43
CA GLU A 205 -9.51 4.42 -13.28
C GLU A 205 -9.08 4.85 -14.69
N ILE A 206 -7.95 5.55 -14.81
CA ILE A 206 -7.41 5.97 -16.10
C ILE A 206 -7.00 4.72 -16.93
N ILE A 207 -6.38 3.73 -16.29
CA ILE A 207 -6.02 2.44 -16.91
C ILE A 207 -7.28 1.67 -17.33
N ASN A 208 -8.28 1.56 -16.44
CA ASN A 208 -9.55 0.89 -16.77
C ASN A 208 -10.28 1.58 -17.93
N LYS A 209 -10.31 2.92 -17.97
CA LYS A 209 -10.88 3.69 -19.07
C LYS A 209 -10.13 3.46 -20.40
N ALA A 210 -8.82 3.25 -20.35
CA ALA A 210 -8.02 2.87 -21.50
C ALA A 210 -8.33 1.44 -21.97
N ALA A 211 -8.52 0.51 -21.03
CA ALA A 211 -8.90 -0.87 -21.27
C ALA A 211 -10.29 -1.00 -21.90
N ASP A 212 -11.30 -0.27 -21.39
CA ASP A 212 -12.66 -0.29 -21.93
C ASP A 212 -12.72 0.21 -23.38
N LYS A 213 -11.94 1.25 -23.70
CA LYS A 213 -11.88 1.81 -25.05
C LYS A 213 -11.12 0.92 -26.03
N ASN A 214 -10.19 0.11 -25.54
CA ASN A 214 -9.49 -0.88 -26.36
C ASN A 214 -9.34 -2.20 -25.59
N PRO A 215 -10.36 -3.08 -25.60
CA PRO A 215 -10.35 -4.34 -24.86
C PRO A 215 -9.30 -5.34 -25.36
N LYS A 216 -8.72 -5.14 -26.54
CA LYS A 216 -7.58 -5.93 -27.03
C LYS A 216 -6.24 -5.19 -26.88
N GLY A 217 -6.29 -4.00 -26.30
CA GLY A 217 -5.19 -3.07 -26.15
C GLY A 217 -4.28 -3.37 -24.96
N PRO A 218 -3.16 -2.63 -24.87
CA PRO A 218 -2.09 -2.93 -23.94
C PRO A 218 -2.50 -2.73 -22.47
N PHE A 219 -3.44 -1.82 -22.21
CA PHE A 219 -3.93 -1.50 -20.86
C PHE A 219 -5.02 -2.45 -20.33
N ASN A 220 -5.59 -3.33 -21.17
CA ASN A 220 -6.60 -4.31 -20.73
C ASN A 220 -6.01 -5.55 -20.03
N LYS A 221 -4.68 -5.65 -19.95
CA LYS A 221 -4.00 -6.82 -19.37
C LYS A 221 -2.94 -6.33 -18.39
N TYR A 222 -3.31 -6.12 -17.14
CA TYR A 222 -2.34 -5.88 -16.08
C TYR A 222 -2.67 -6.70 -14.84
N THR A 223 -1.64 -7.06 -14.08
CA THR A 223 -1.76 -7.57 -12.71
C THR A 223 -1.06 -6.61 -11.78
N SER A 224 -1.45 -6.60 -10.52
CA SER A 224 -0.79 -5.83 -9.48
C SER A 224 -0.63 -6.64 -8.21
N THR A 225 0.48 -6.45 -7.51
CA THR A 225 0.74 -7.04 -6.19
C THR A 225 0.72 -5.93 -5.14
N TYR A 226 0.13 -6.19 -3.98
CA TYR A 226 0.11 -5.27 -2.87
C TYR A 226 1.31 -5.51 -1.96
N TYR A 227 2.05 -4.45 -1.66
CA TYR A 227 3.18 -4.47 -0.74
C TYR A 227 2.79 -3.63 0.50
N GLY A 228 2.73 -4.28 1.66
CA GLY A 228 2.21 -3.70 2.90
C GLY A 228 2.78 -2.32 3.21
N GLY A 229 1.91 -1.33 3.44
CA GLY A 229 2.30 0.06 3.71
C GLY A 229 2.77 0.86 2.49
N GLN A 230 3.01 0.23 1.34
CA GLN A 230 3.51 0.87 0.11
C GLN A 230 2.46 0.91 -1.03
N GLY A 231 1.41 0.09 -0.97
CA GLY A 231 0.31 0.10 -1.92
C GLY A 231 0.42 -0.97 -3.02
N HIS A 232 -0.38 -0.82 -4.08
CA HIS A 232 -0.38 -1.73 -5.24
C HIS A 232 0.66 -1.32 -6.27
N PHE A 233 1.50 -2.27 -6.67
CA PHE A 233 2.47 -2.13 -7.75
C PHE A 233 2.06 -3.00 -8.91
N ILE A 234 2.17 -2.48 -10.14
CA ILE A 234 1.86 -3.23 -11.36
C ILE A 234 2.96 -4.29 -11.56
N THR A 235 2.59 -5.58 -11.53
CA THR A 235 3.48 -6.74 -11.66
C THR A 235 3.37 -7.45 -13.01
N SER A 236 2.41 -7.06 -13.83
CA SER A 236 2.43 -7.35 -15.26
C SER A 236 1.66 -6.30 -16.01
N MET A 237 2.04 -6.01 -17.25
CA MET A 237 1.29 -5.14 -18.13
C MET A 237 1.47 -5.54 -19.59
N ASN A 238 0.39 -5.54 -20.36
CA ASN A 238 0.36 -5.95 -21.77
C ASN A 238 0.96 -7.35 -22.02
N GLY A 239 0.75 -8.29 -21.09
CA GLY A 239 1.29 -9.66 -21.17
C GLY A 239 2.80 -9.78 -20.93
N ALA A 240 3.51 -8.66 -20.73
CA ALA A 240 4.84 -8.68 -20.11
C ALA A 240 4.62 -8.79 -18.60
N LYS A 241 4.96 -9.93 -18.03
CA LYS A 241 5.03 -10.09 -16.57
C LYS A 241 6.36 -9.50 -16.12
N GLU A 242 6.36 -8.80 -15.00
CA GLU A 242 7.58 -8.73 -14.20
C GLU A 242 8.04 -10.18 -14.06
N ASN A 243 9.27 -10.49 -14.48
CA ASN A 243 9.84 -11.79 -14.14
C ASN A 243 9.61 -11.96 -12.64
N GLU A 244 9.16 -13.14 -12.20
CA GLU A 244 9.14 -13.45 -10.77
C GLU A 244 10.44 -12.89 -10.21
N MET A 245 10.36 -11.85 -9.37
CA MET A 245 11.57 -11.22 -8.85
C MET A 245 12.36 -12.38 -8.26
N ASP A 246 13.54 -12.66 -8.81
CA ASP A 246 14.28 -13.85 -8.45
C ASP A 246 14.35 -13.86 -6.92
N MET A 247 13.72 -14.86 -6.31
CA MET A 247 13.65 -14.91 -4.86
C MET A 247 15.05 -15.24 -4.39
N ILE A 248 15.63 -14.33 -3.63
CA ILE A 248 16.94 -14.53 -3.03
C ILE A 248 16.74 -15.05 -1.62
N THR A 249 17.55 -16.03 -1.24
CA THR A 249 17.68 -16.45 0.16
C THR A 249 18.72 -15.56 0.80
N VAL A 250 18.37 -14.90 1.89
CA VAL A 250 19.26 -13.99 2.62
C VAL A 250 19.26 -14.35 4.09
N THR A 251 20.38 -14.10 4.76
CA THR A 251 20.49 -14.29 6.22
C THR A 251 20.92 -12.98 6.87
N ILE A 252 20.24 -12.59 7.96
CA ILE A 252 20.71 -11.53 8.86
C ILE A 252 21.10 -12.15 10.19
N ALA A 253 22.21 -11.68 10.76
CA ALA A 253 22.74 -12.17 12.03
C ALA A 253 23.23 -11.01 12.89
N GLN A 254 23.34 -11.27 14.19
CA GLN A 254 23.99 -10.37 15.12
C GLN A 254 25.23 -11.07 15.66
N ASP A 255 26.23 -10.28 16.01
CA ASP A 255 27.48 -10.79 16.58
C ASP A 255 28.11 -9.75 17.50
N TRP A 256 28.68 -10.20 18.61
CA TRP A 256 29.35 -9.36 19.58
C TRP A 256 30.24 -10.20 20.50
N ASP A 257 31.22 -9.54 21.11
CA ASP A 257 32.01 -10.15 22.17
C ASP A 257 31.15 -10.30 23.44
N VAL A 258 30.89 -11.54 23.86
CA VAL A 258 30.09 -11.86 25.06
C VAL A 258 30.75 -11.44 26.37
N THR A 259 32.03 -11.07 26.34
CA THR A 259 32.71 -10.46 27.49
C THR A 259 32.42 -8.96 27.60
N ILE A 260 31.98 -8.34 26.51
CA ILE A 260 31.59 -6.93 26.42
C ILE A 260 30.08 -6.77 26.64
N VAL A 261 29.30 -7.69 26.07
CA VAL A 261 27.85 -7.72 26.16
C VAL A 261 27.46 -9.00 26.90
N ASP A 262 26.98 -8.87 28.14
CA ASP A 262 26.45 -9.97 28.95
C ASP A 262 25.06 -10.42 28.46
N LYS A 263 25.04 -10.93 27.23
CA LYS A 263 23.83 -11.39 26.54
C LYS A 263 24.22 -12.46 25.51
N PRO A 264 23.49 -13.58 25.42
CA PRO A 264 23.74 -14.58 24.38
C PRO A 264 23.45 -14.02 22.99
N ILE A 265 24.26 -14.39 22.01
CA ILE A 265 24.07 -14.02 20.61
C ILE A 265 22.79 -14.71 20.08
N PRO A 266 21.80 -13.95 19.55
CA PRO A 266 20.58 -14.51 18.96
C PRO A 266 20.86 -15.41 17.76
N ALA A 267 19.95 -16.35 17.50
CA ALA A 267 20.01 -17.16 16.29
C ALA A 267 19.87 -16.27 15.03
N PRO A 268 20.58 -16.59 13.93
CA PRO A 268 20.41 -15.87 12.68
C PRO A 268 19.01 -16.08 12.10
N TYR A 269 18.51 -15.07 11.39
CA TYR A 269 17.24 -15.15 10.66
C TYR A 269 17.50 -15.30 9.17
N THR A 270 17.02 -16.39 8.59
CA THR A 270 17.13 -16.69 7.15
C THR A 270 15.75 -16.66 6.52
N THR A 271 15.61 -15.97 5.39
CA THR A 271 14.33 -15.85 4.69
C THR A 271 14.50 -15.73 3.19
N GLN A 272 13.40 -15.88 2.46
CA GLN A 272 13.33 -15.57 1.03
C GLN A 272 12.67 -14.21 0.82
N VAL A 273 13.33 -13.34 0.07
CA VAL A 273 12.81 -12.04 -0.33
C VAL A 273 13.03 -11.81 -1.82
N PRO A 274 12.25 -10.93 -2.46
CA PRO A 274 12.52 -10.53 -3.84
C PRO A 274 13.92 -9.92 -3.99
N GLN A 275 14.63 -10.25 -5.08
CA GLN A 275 15.92 -9.62 -5.39
C GLN A 275 15.79 -8.10 -5.42
N GLY A 276 16.73 -7.40 -4.76
CA GLY A 276 16.71 -5.93 -4.65
C GLY A 276 15.99 -5.41 -3.40
N THR A 277 15.40 -6.29 -2.58
CA THR A 277 14.89 -5.90 -1.25
C THR A 277 16.01 -5.31 -0.40
N ILE A 278 15.76 -4.14 0.19
CA ILE A 278 16.71 -3.45 1.07
C ILE A 278 16.72 -4.04 2.48
N LEU A 279 17.84 -3.90 3.16
CA LEU A 279 18.11 -4.52 4.46
C LEU A 279 17.09 -4.16 5.55
N VAL A 280 16.60 -2.91 5.58
CA VAL A 280 15.59 -2.48 6.55
C VAL A 280 14.26 -3.21 6.37
N ASP A 281 13.87 -3.55 5.14
CA ASP A 281 12.63 -4.29 4.90
C ASP A 281 12.78 -5.77 5.26
N ILE A 282 13.98 -6.33 5.10
CA ILE A 282 14.32 -7.67 5.61
C ILE A 282 14.26 -7.69 7.14
N MET A 283 14.75 -6.65 7.82
CA MET A 283 14.67 -6.51 9.28
C MET A 283 13.22 -6.37 9.76
N LYS A 284 12.39 -5.57 9.08
CA LYS A 284 10.95 -5.47 9.39
C LYS A 284 10.25 -6.81 9.22
N LYS A 285 10.53 -7.52 8.13
CA LYS A 285 10.00 -8.88 7.91
C LYS A 285 10.39 -9.83 9.03
N ALA A 286 11.64 -9.80 9.49
CA ALA A 286 12.10 -10.59 10.64
C ALA A 286 11.34 -10.22 11.93
N ALA A 287 11.10 -8.93 12.17
CA ALA A 287 10.34 -8.46 13.33
C ALA A 287 8.85 -8.83 13.26
N ASP A 288 8.26 -8.88 12.07
CA ASP A 288 6.86 -9.29 11.88
C ASP A 288 6.68 -10.79 12.09
N GLU A 289 7.64 -11.62 11.66
CA GLU A 289 7.60 -13.08 11.81
C GLU A 289 8.02 -13.56 13.20
N ASP A 290 8.93 -12.84 13.85
CA ASP A 290 9.30 -13.06 15.25
C ASP A 290 9.19 -11.75 16.06
N PRO A 291 7.97 -11.42 16.54
CA PRO A 291 7.72 -10.20 17.31
C PRO A 291 8.42 -10.15 18.67
N GLN A 292 9.06 -11.24 19.12
CA GLN A 292 9.90 -11.26 20.33
C GLN A 292 11.40 -11.35 20.00
N GLY A 293 11.73 -11.53 18.72
CA GLY A 293 13.09 -11.68 18.22
C GLY A 293 13.92 -10.41 18.31
N SER A 294 15.23 -10.56 18.12
CA SER A 294 16.21 -9.49 18.33
C SER A 294 16.17 -8.36 17.27
N PHE A 295 15.46 -8.54 16.15
CA PHE A 295 15.35 -7.56 15.08
C PHE A 295 14.15 -6.60 15.22
N ASN A 296 13.27 -6.81 16.20
CA ASN A 296 12.11 -5.93 16.47
C ASN A 296 12.45 -4.64 17.21
N LYS A 297 13.67 -4.53 17.76
CA LYS A 297 14.14 -3.43 18.61
C LYS A 297 15.44 -2.90 18.07
N TYR A 298 15.36 -1.84 17.28
CA TYR A 298 16.53 -1.10 16.84
C TYR A 298 16.23 0.39 16.74
N SER A 299 17.30 1.20 16.74
CA SER A 299 17.23 2.62 16.43
C SER A 299 18.37 2.99 15.48
N THR A 300 18.15 4.01 14.67
CA THR A 300 19.09 4.43 13.64
C THR A 300 19.46 5.90 13.77
N THR A 301 20.57 6.26 13.12
CA THR A 301 20.93 7.65 12.82
C THR A 301 21.17 7.78 11.33
N TYR A 302 20.56 8.79 10.73
CA TYR A 302 20.72 9.11 9.32
C TYR A 302 22.02 9.89 9.07
N TYR A 303 22.82 9.44 8.10
CA TYR A 303 24.01 10.12 7.63
C TYR A 303 23.84 10.48 6.16
N GLY A 304 23.90 11.78 5.84
CA GLY A 304 23.69 12.29 4.49
C GLY A 304 24.62 11.62 3.47
N GLY A 305 24.02 11.03 2.43
CA GLY A 305 24.73 10.32 1.37
C GLY A 305 25.09 8.87 1.67
N LEU A 306 24.91 8.39 2.91
CA LEU A 306 25.20 7.00 3.30
C LEU A 306 23.97 6.26 3.83
N GLY A 307 22.95 6.96 4.33
CA GLY A 307 21.70 6.36 4.81
C GLY A 307 21.64 6.18 6.33
N ASP A 308 20.72 5.32 6.78
CA ASP A 308 20.44 4.98 8.17
C ASP A 308 21.40 3.89 8.68
N PHE A 309 22.25 4.24 9.64
CA PHE A 309 23.06 3.27 10.38
C PHE A 309 22.41 2.94 11.71
N VAL A 310 22.46 1.66 12.08
CA VAL A 310 21.99 1.16 13.38
C VAL A 310 22.87 1.73 14.49
N ILE A 311 22.26 2.34 15.51
CA ILE A 311 22.94 2.86 16.71
C ILE A 311 22.47 2.20 18.01
N ALA A 312 21.41 1.39 17.92
CA ALA A 312 21.08 0.43 18.96
C ALA A 312 20.35 -0.75 18.32
N MET A 313 20.61 -1.95 18.79
CA MET A 313 19.92 -3.16 18.37
C MET A 313 19.83 -4.12 19.55
N ASP A 314 18.69 -4.78 19.68
CA ASP A 314 18.45 -5.80 20.69
C ASP A 314 18.77 -5.35 22.14
N GLY A 315 18.46 -4.08 22.44
CA GLY A 315 18.70 -3.47 23.75
C GLY A 315 20.14 -3.01 24.02
N ILE A 316 21.05 -3.15 23.05
CA ILE A 316 22.45 -2.72 23.16
C ILE A 316 22.61 -1.42 22.37
N GLN A 317 22.94 -0.34 23.06
CA GLN A 317 23.20 0.97 22.46
C GLN A 317 24.70 1.15 22.17
N GLU A 318 25.03 1.92 21.14
CA GLU A 318 26.40 2.40 20.95
C GLU A 318 26.91 3.15 22.18
N ASP A 319 28.21 3.00 22.44
CA ASP A 319 28.89 3.64 23.55
C ASP A 319 30.12 4.40 23.01
N PRO A 320 29.93 5.66 22.58
CA PRO A 320 31.02 6.47 22.06
C PRO A 320 32.15 6.71 23.08
N ALA A 321 31.84 6.72 24.37
CA ALA A 321 32.84 6.95 25.43
C ALA A 321 33.85 5.79 25.50
N HIS A 322 33.37 4.55 25.30
CA HIS A 322 34.21 3.36 25.23
C HIS A 322 34.53 2.93 23.79
N LYS A 323 34.18 3.76 22.79
CA LYS A 323 34.38 3.53 21.36
C LYS A 323 33.73 2.23 20.87
N ARG A 324 32.52 1.91 21.33
CA ARG A 324 31.79 0.70 20.93
C ARG A 324 30.65 1.06 20.01
N TYR A 325 30.63 0.46 18.82
CA TYR A 325 29.73 0.84 17.74
C TYR A 325 29.11 -0.37 17.07
N TRP A 326 27.94 -0.19 16.49
CA TRP A 326 27.32 -1.17 15.61
C TRP A 326 27.87 -0.99 14.19
N LEU A 327 28.25 -2.09 13.57
CA LEU A 327 28.77 -2.16 12.22
C LEU A 327 27.94 -3.15 11.41
N ILE A 328 27.75 -2.86 10.13
CA ILE A 328 27.05 -3.75 9.20
C ILE A 328 28.08 -4.35 8.27
N LYS A 329 28.22 -5.68 8.27
CA LYS A 329 29.23 -6.38 7.50
C LYS A 329 28.61 -7.47 6.64
N ASP A 330 29.20 -7.69 5.48
CA ASP A 330 29.03 -8.96 4.79
C ASP A 330 29.88 -10.04 5.48
N LYS A 331 29.26 -11.15 5.88
CA LYS A 331 29.91 -12.19 6.70
C LYS A 331 31.08 -12.84 5.98
N GLU A 332 30.94 -13.08 4.68
CA GLU A 332 31.93 -13.83 3.90
C GLU A 332 33.20 -13.01 3.66
N SER A 333 33.02 -11.74 3.27
CA SER A 333 34.14 -10.85 2.99
C SER A 333 34.69 -10.14 4.22
N GLY A 334 33.89 -10.01 5.29
CA GLY A 334 34.22 -9.21 6.46
C GLY A 334 34.21 -7.69 6.21
N HIS A 335 33.88 -7.26 4.98
CA HIS A 335 33.84 -5.85 4.61
C HIS A 335 32.57 -5.17 5.12
N LEU A 336 32.70 -3.89 5.45
CA LEU A 336 31.57 -3.03 5.80
C LEU A 336 30.65 -2.84 4.60
N THR A 337 29.35 -2.78 4.85
CA THR A 337 28.41 -2.32 3.83
C THR A 337 28.71 -0.85 3.49
N PRO A 338 28.66 -0.47 2.20
CA PRO A 338 28.97 0.90 1.78
C PRO A 338 27.88 1.90 2.15
N THR A 339 26.68 1.40 2.48
CA THR A 339 25.49 2.19 2.80
C THR A 339 24.76 1.61 4.02
N GLY A 340 23.85 2.40 4.57
CA GLY A 340 22.97 2.06 5.69
C GLY A 340 21.88 1.05 5.32
N ILE A 341 21.09 0.68 6.33
CA ILE A 341 20.07 -0.37 6.21
C ILE A 341 18.93 0.01 5.24
N ASP A 342 18.70 1.31 5.03
CA ASP A 342 17.70 1.89 4.13
C ASP A 342 18.09 1.83 2.65
N GLN A 343 19.35 1.47 2.34
CA GLN A 343 19.87 1.48 0.97
C GLN A 343 20.58 0.18 0.59
N TYR A 344 21.14 -0.54 1.56
CA TYR A 344 21.90 -1.76 1.28
C TYR A 344 21.00 -2.90 0.80
N GLN A 345 21.38 -3.53 -0.32
CA GLN A 345 20.69 -4.67 -0.92
C GLN A 345 21.57 -5.93 -0.82
N PRO A 346 21.20 -6.91 0.02
CA PRO A 346 21.95 -8.16 0.12
C PRO A 346 21.89 -9.00 -1.16
N LYS A 347 22.91 -9.83 -1.38
CA LYS A 347 22.98 -10.78 -2.51
C LYS A 347 22.37 -12.13 -2.14
N ASN A 348 21.97 -12.91 -3.13
CA ASN A 348 21.50 -14.27 -2.91
C ASN A 348 22.57 -15.13 -2.20
N GLY A 349 22.14 -15.84 -1.17
CA GLY A 349 23.00 -16.66 -0.29
C GLY A 349 23.83 -15.86 0.71
N SER A 350 23.83 -14.53 0.65
CA SER A 350 24.69 -13.72 1.54
C SER A 350 24.17 -13.70 2.97
N THR A 351 25.11 -13.52 3.90
CA THR A 351 24.81 -13.25 5.31
C THR A 351 25.28 -11.85 5.66
N THR A 352 24.35 -10.98 6.06
CA THR A 352 24.67 -9.66 6.61
C THR A 352 24.70 -9.73 8.13
N VAL A 353 25.78 -9.27 8.75
CA VAL A 353 25.98 -9.34 10.21
C VAL A 353 26.03 -7.93 10.78
N PHE A 354 25.19 -7.70 11.79
CA PHE A 354 25.32 -6.55 12.68
C PHE A 354 26.32 -6.91 13.77
N THR A 355 27.48 -6.26 13.78
CA THR A 355 28.59 -6.53 14.71
C THR A 355 28.72 -5.39 15.71
N TYR A 356 28.75 -5.69 17.01
CA TYR A 356 29.04 -4.69 18.04
C TYR A 356 30.51 -4.76 18.44
N GLU A 357 31.30 -3.77 18.04
CA GLU A 357 32.76 -3.81 18.12
C GLU A 357 33.36 -2.55 18.75
N THR A 358 34.54 -2.70 19.36
CA THR A 358 35.37 -1.56 19.79
C THR A 358 36.16 -1.01 18.60
N GLY A 359 36.15 0.30 18.37
CA GLY A 359 36.93 0.96 17.32
C GLY A 359 36.29 2.26 16.81
N ALA A 360 36.51 2.57 15.53
CA ALA A 360 35.80 3.66 14.86
C ALA A 360 34.36 3.26 14.51
N SER A 361 33.45 4.23 14.45
CA SER A 361 32.05 3.98 14.04
C SER A 361 31.96 3.55 12.57
N HIS A 362 30.82 2.98 12.16
CA HIS A 362 30.61 2.59 10.76
C HIS A 362 30.85 3.78 9.82
N TYR A 363 30.27 4.94 10.16
CA TYR A 363 30.43 6.18 9.42
C TYR A 363 31.90 6.62 9.31
N GLU A 364 32.64 6.62 10.41
CA GLU A 364 34.06 7.01 10.40
C GLU A 364 34.91 6.07 9.55
N ARG A 365 34.60 4.77 9.56
CA ARG A 365 35.35 3.78 8.76
C ARG A 365 35.09 3.94 7.26
N LEU A 366 33.90 4.36 6.85
CA LEU A 366 33.58 4.62 5.44
C LEU A 366 34.13 5.96 4.92
N THR A 367 34.25 6.97 5.79
CA THR A 367 34.65 8.33 5.38
C THR A 367 36.14 8.61 5.51
N ARG A 368 36.90 7.74 6.17
CA ARG A 368 38.37 7.83 6.27
C ARG A 368 39.11 7.02 5.18
N ALA A 369 38.39 6.31 4.32
CA ALA A 369 38.95 5.45 3.27
C ALA A 369 39.32 6.23 2.00
#